data_AF-K8DYI2-F1
#
_entry.id   AF-K8DYI2-F1
#
_cell.length_a   1.000
_cell.length_b   1.000
_cell.length_c   1.000
_cell.angle_alpha   90.00
_cell.angle_beta   90.00
_cell.angle_gamma   90.00
#
_symmetry.space_group_name_H-M   'P 1'
#
loop_
_entity.id
_entity.type
_entity.pdbx_description
1 polymer ?
#
loop_
_entity_poly.entity_id
_entity_poly.type
_entity_poly.pdbx_seq_one_letter_code
_entity_poly.pdbx_strand_id
1 'polypeptide(L)'
;MKRKRYPKEFKDQLIQETVETGNVVQVAKRHEISPKTLYRWISRSKHKAWEHTSSGAKKTAVYVPSHQEFKQLEKENNQLKKLLGEKDLEIAILRDLIKKKNPGFHTE
;
A
#
# COMPACT_ATOMS: atom_id res chain seq x y z
N MET A 1 8.90 -37.63 -4.20
CA MET A 1 9.12 -36.78 -5.40
C MET A 1 10.39 -35.95 -5.23
N LYS A 2 11.38 -36.07 -6.12
CA LYS A 2 12.58 -35.21 -6.11
C LYS A 2 12.20 -33.81 -6.61
N ARG A 3 12.48 -32.77 -5.81
CA ARG A 3 12.24 -31.38 -6.21
C ARG A 3 13.33 -30.97 -7.21
N LYS A 4 12.96 -30.68 -8.47
CA LYS A 4 13.87 -30.06 -9.44
C LYS A 4 14.29 -28.68 -8.91
N ARG A 5 15.59 -28.46 -8.72
CA ARG A 5 16.16 -27.19 -8.26
C ARG A 5 16.78 -26.49 -9.47
N TYR A 6 16.31 -25.29 -9.76
CA TYR A 6 16.83 -24.47 -10.86
C TYR A 6 17.80 -23.41 -10.31
N PRO A 7 18.94 -23.16 -10.99
CA PRO A 7 19.85 -22.06 -10.68
C PRO A 7 19.13 -20.70 -10.69
N LYS A 8 19.68 -19.72 -9.96
CA LYS A 8 19.10 -18.37 -9.90
C LYS A 8 19.16 -17.68 -11.26
N GLU A 9 20.32 -17.71 -11.90
CA GLU A 9 20.57 -17.07 -13.21
C GLU A 9 19.59 -17.56 -14.28
N PHE A 10 19.35 -18.88 -14.32
CA PHE A 10 18.38 -19.46 -15.24
C PHE A 10 16.95 -18.94 -15.01
N LYS A 11 16.53 -18.76 -13.75
CA LYS A 11 15.21 -18.17 -13.46
C LYS A 11 15.13 -16.72 -13.91
N ASP A 12 16.20 -15.96 -13.66
CA ASP A 12 16.25 -14.54 -13.99
C ASP A 12 16.23 -14.34 -15.51
N GLN A 13 16.97 -15.17 -16.27
CA GLN A 13 16.96 -15.18 -17.74
C GLN A 13 15.57 -15.45 -18.31
N LEU A 14 14.87 -16.45 -17.78
CA LEU A 14 13.52 -16.78 -18.26
C LEU A 14 12.51 -15.68 -17.92
N ILE A 15 12.63 -15.05 -16.75
CA ILE A 15 11.78 -13.91 -16.40
C ILE A 15 12.02 -12.76 -17.39
N GLN A 16 13.27 -12.46 -17.72
CA GLN A 16 13.62 -11.43 -18.70
C GLN A 16 13.05 -11.74 -20.09
N GLU A 17 13.22 -12.97 -20.58
CA GLU A 17 12.67 -13.41 -21.87
C GLU A 17 11.13 -13.33 -21.91
N THR A 18 10.45 -13.57 -20.78
CA THR A 18 8.98 -13.38 -20.71
C THR A 18 8.55 -11.93 -20.80
N VAL A 19 9.36 -11.00 -20.31
CA VAL A 19 9.09 -9.56 -20.42
C VAL A 19 9.28 -9.10 -21.86
N GLU A 20 10.33 -9.57 -22.53
CA GLU A 20 10.64 -9.24 -23.93
C GLU A 20 9.61 -9.83 -24.90
N THR A 21 9.20 -11.08 -24.68
CA THR A 21 8.26 -11.78 -25.58
C THR A 21 6.80 -11.43 -25.27
N GLY A 22 6.49 -11.00 -24.04
CA GLY A 22 5.12 -10.78 -23.55
C GLY A 22 4.27 -12.06 -23.39
N ASN A 23 4.82 -13.24 -23.68
CA ASN A 23 4.10 -14.52 -23.65
C ASN A 23 4.78 -15.57 -22.76
N VAL A 24 4.24 -15.74 -21.55
CA VAL A 24 4.77 -16.68 -20.53
C VAL A 24 4.66 -18.14 -20.96
N VAL A 25 3.57 -18.51 -21.65
CA VAL A 25 3.31 -19.92 -22.03
C VAL A 25 4.30 -20.37 -23.10
N GLN A 26 4.63 -19.50 -24.05
CA GLN A 26 5.59 -19.79 -25.11
C GLN A 26 7.00 -20.01 -24.56
N VAL A 27 7.48 -19.11 -23.69
CA VAL A 27 8.80 -19.22 -23.06
C VAL A 27 8.87 -20.47 -22.18
N ALA A 28 7.82 -20.75 -21.41
CA ALA A 28 7.72 -21.95 -20.59
C ALA A 28 7.84 -23.24 -21.43
N LYS A 29 7.17 -23.30 -22.59
CA LYS A 29 7.26 -24.45 -23.51
C LYS A 29 8.66 -24.63 -24.09
N ARG A 30 9.31 -23.54 -24.51
CA ARG A 30 10.67 -23.57 -25.08
C ARG A 30 11.72 -24.12 -24.11
N HIS A 31 11.57 -23.79 -22.83
CA HIS A 31 12.51 -24.20 -21.78
C HIS A 31 12.03 -25.41 -20.97
N GLU A 32 11.02 -26.14 -21.46
CA GLU A 32 10.43 -27.33 -20.81
C GLU A 32 10.02 -27.11 -19.34
N ILE A 33 9.59 -25.90 -19.02
CA ILE A 33 9.13 -25.52 -17.69
C ILE A 33 7.61 -25.45 -17.68
N SER A 34 7.00 -25.92 -16.59
CA SER A 34 5.57 -25.71 -16.39
C SER A 34 5.27 -24.20 -16.33
N PRO A 35 4.31 -23.68 -17.11
CA PRO A 35 3.92 -22.26 -17.06
C PRO A 35 3.62 -21.78 -15.64
N LYS A 36 3.01 -22.64 -14.80
CA LYS A 36 2.73 -22.37 -13.39
C LYS A 36 3.99 -22.06 -12.58
N THR A 37 5.09 -22.75 -12.86
CA THR A 37 6.38 -22.52 -12.22
C THR A 37 6.96 -21.17 -12.61
N LEU A 38 6.86 -20.81 -13.89
CA LEU A 38 7.36 -19.53 -14.41
C LEU A 38 6.55 -18.35 -13.87
N TYR A 39 5.21 -18.43 -13.84
CA TYR A 39 4.36 -17.44 -13.18
C TYR A 39 4.72 -17.23 -11.71
N ARG A 40 5.02 -18.32 -10.99
CA ARG A 40 5.46 -18.24 -9.59
C ARG A 40 6.81 -17.55 -9.44
N TRP A 41 7.74 -17.71 -10.39
CA TRP A 41 9.01 -16.99 -10.39
C TRP A 41 8.84 -15.50 -10.70
N ILE A 42 8.01 -15.16 -11.69
CA ILE A 42 7.66 -13.76 -12.03
C ILE A 42 6.99 -13.05 -10.84
N SER A 43 6.04 -13.71 -10.17
CA SER A 43 5.42 -13.13 -8.96
C SER A 43 6.46 -12.90 -7.86
N ARG A 44 7.37 -13.85 -7.64
CA ARG A 44 8.43 -13.71 -6.64
C ARG A 44 9.46 -12.65 -6.99
N SER A 45 9.79 -12.44 -8.26
CA SER A 45 10.73 -11.38 -8.67
C SER A 45 10.17 -9.98 -8.46
N LYS A 46 8.86 -9.77 -8.65
CA LYS A 46 8.20 -8.47 -8.36
C LYS A 46 8.34 -8.06 -6.90
N HIS A 47 8.22 -9.00 -5.97
CA HIS A 47 8.43 -8.73 -4.54
C HIS A 47 9.90 -8.53 -4.15
N LYS A 48 10.85 -8.93 -5.02
CA LYS A 48 12.28 -8.71 -4.80
C LYS A 48 12.79 -7.33 -5.17
N ALA A 49 12.00 -6.48 -5.83
CA ALA A 49 12.35 -5.07 -6.01
C ALA A 49 12.60 -4.38 -4.65
N TRP A 50 11.91 -4.84 -3.59
CA TRP A 50 12.13 -4.42 -2.20
C TRP A 50 13.36 -5.09 -1.53
N GLU A 51 13.72 -6.30 -1.94
CA GLU A 51 14.90 -7.00 -1.41
C GLU A 51 16.20 -6.43 -2.00
N HIS A 52 16.21 -6.11 -3.30
CA HIS A 52 17.37 -5.58 -4.03
C HIS A 52 17.54 -4.06 -3.95
N THR A 53 16.61 -3.32 -3.33
CA THR A 53 16.84 -1.92 -2.99
C THR A 53 17.99 -1.84 -1.99
N SER A 54 19.03 -1.07 -2.34
CA SER A 54 20.19 -0.82 -1.48
C SER A 54 19.72 -0.43 -0.07
N SER A 55 20.44 -0.87 0.96
CA SER A 55 20.19 -0.45 2.35
C SER A 55 20.12 1.07 2.49
N GLY A 56 20.82 1.83 1.63
CA GLY A 56 20.73 3.29 1.55
C GLY A 56 19.39 3.84 1.03
N ALA A 57 18.69 3.10 0.15
CA ALA A 57 17.35 3.44 -0.32
C ALA A 57 16.23 2.96 0.62
N LYS A 58 16.54 2.03 1.54
CA LYS A 58 15.66 1.58 2.62
C LYS A 58 15.67 2.51 3.84
N LYS A 59 16.65 3.40 3.93
CA LYS A 59 16.62 4.52 4.86
C LYS A 59 15.64 5.55 4.31
N THR A 60 14.35 5.38 4.60
CA THR A 60 13.50 6.57 4.72
C THR A 60 14.23 7.45 5.71
N ALA A 61 14.77 8.58 5.24
CA ALA A 61 15.36 9.56 6.14
C ALA A 61 14.33 9.77 7.25
N VAL A 62 14.73 9.55 8.50
CA VAL A 62 13.83 9.82 9.64
C VAL A 62 13.48 11.29 9.49
N TYR A 63 12.24 11.56 9.06
CA TYR A 63 11.78 12.92 8.88
C TYR A 63 11.68 13.50 10.29
N VAL A 64 12.64 14.36 10.61
CA VAL A 64 12.64 15.16 11.83
C VAL A 64 12.12 16.53 11.41
N PRO A 65 10.86 16.87 11.72
CA PRO A 65 10.32 18.18 11.37
C PRO A 65 11.18 19.27 12.02
N SER A 66 11.42 20.35 11.28
CA SER A 66 11.99 21.57 11.86
C SER A 66 11.06 22.11 12.96
N HIS A 67 11.61 22.83 13.93
CA HIS A 67 10.83 23.51 14.97
C HIS A 67 9.75 24.43 14.39
N GLN A 68 10.02 25.05 13.23
CA GLN A 68 9.05 25.90 12.54
C GLN A 68 7.90 25.10 11.93
N GLU A 69 8.20 23.96 11.29
CA GLU A 69 7.19 23.05 10.73
C GLU A 69 6.34 22.45 11.85
N PHE A 70 6.96 22.09 12.98
CA PHE A 70 6.23 21.61 14.16
C PHE A 70 5.26 22.65 14.72
N LYS A 71 5.70 23.91 14.86
CA LYS A 71 4.83 25.02 15.29
C LYS A 71 3.68 25.27 14.33
N GLN A 72 3.93 25.17 13.02
CA GLN A 72 2.88 25.32 12.01
C GLN A 72 1.86 24.18 12.12
N LEU A 73 2.33 22.94 12.21
CA LEU A 73 1.48 21.76 12.39
C LEU A 73 0.65 21.86 13.67
N GLU A 74 1.23 22.34 14.78
CA GLU A 74 0.51 22.56 16.03
C GLU A 74 -0.60 23.61 15.87
N LYS A 75 -0.32 24.71 15.17
CA LYS A 75 -1.31 25.75 14.89
C LYS A 75 -2.47 25.21 14.02
N GLU A 76 -2.14 24.47 12.96
CA GLU A 76 -3.13 23.84 12.09
C GLU A 76 -3.98 22.82 12.87
N ASN A 77 -3.35 22.01 13.71
CA ASN A 77 -4.04 21.04 14.55
C ASN A 77 -5.03 21.71 15.51
N ASN A 78 -4.63 22.81 16.15
CA ASN A 78 -5.50 23.57 17.05
C ASN A 78 -6.68 24.20 16.29
N GLN A 79 -6.46 24.72 15.09
CA GLN A 79 -7.54 25.25 14.26
C GLN A 79 -8.52 24.16 13.83
N LEU A 80 -8.03 22.99 13.42
CA LEU A 80 -8.87 21.86 13.04
C LEU A 80 -9.70 21.33 14.21
N LYS A 81 -9.10 21.19 15.41
CA LYS A 81 -9.82 20.80 16.63
C LYS A 81 -10.94 21.77 16.98
N LYS A 82 -10.71 23.09 16.81
CA LYS A 82 -11.72 24.10 17.06
C LYS A 82 -12.89 23.98 16.08
N LEU A 83 -12.60 23.88 14.77
CA LEU A 83 -13.61 23.70 13.73
C LEU A 83 -14.42 22.42 13.94
N LEU A 84 -13.76 21.34 14.34
CA LEU A 84 -14.43 20.07 14.66
C LEU A 84 -15.40 20.24 15.83
N GLY A 85 -14.97 20.88 16.93
CA GLY A 85 -15.84 21.13 18.08
C GLY A 85 -17.04 22.02 17.75
N GLU A 86 -16.86 23.04 16.90
CA GLU A 86 -17.96 23.88 16.41
C GLU A 86 -18.97 23.06 15.59
N LYS A 87 -18.49 22.14 14.74
CA LYS A 87 -19.34 21.25 13.94
C LYS A 87 -20.08 20.21 14.78
N ASP A 88 -19.42 19.63 15.77
CA ASP A 88 -20.05 18.69 16.71
C ASP A 88 -21.13 19.38 17.54
N LEU A 89 -20.91 20.63 17.96
CA LEU A 89 -21.91 21.43 18.67
C LEU A 89 -23.11 21.75 17.77
N GLU A 90 -22.87 22.14 16.52
CA GLU A 90 -23.92 22.38 15.52
C GLU A 90 -24.77 21.12 15.33
N ILE A 91 -24.15 19.95 15.16
CA ILE A 91 -24.84 18.65 15.04
C ILE A 91 -25.66 18.34 16.29
N ALA A 92 -25.10 18.55 17.49
CA ALA A 92 -25.80 18.30 18.75
C ALA A 92 -27.07 19.17 18.88
N ILE A 93 -26.97 20.45 18.56
CA ILE A 93 -28.11 21.38 18.56
C ILE A 93 -29.16 20.95 17.54
N LEU A 94 -28.76 20.60 16.31
CA LEU A 94 -29.69 20.14 15.28
C LEU A 94 -30.42 18.85 15.69
N ARG A 95 -29.72 17.89 16.30
CA ARG A 95 -30.32 16.66 16.84
C ARG A 95 -31.34 16.96 17.94
N ASP A 96 -31.02 17.87 18.87
CA ASP A 96 -31.94 18.27 19.93
C ASP A 96 -33.21 18.95 19.39
N LEU A 97 -33.07 19.81 18.36
CA LEU A 97 -34.22 20.44 17.69
C LEU A 97 -35.13 19.42 17.00
N ILE A 98 -34.56 18.42 16.32
CA ILE A 98 -35.34 17.34 15.70
C ILE A 98 -36.08 16.53 16.76
N LYS A 99 -35.39 16.17 17.86
CA LYS A 99 -35.99 15.40 18.97
C LYS A 99 -37.12 16.18 19.66
N LYS A 100 -36.94 17.49 19.88
CA LYS A 100 -38.00 18.36 20.45
C LYS A 100 -39.21 18.47 19.53
N LYS A 101 -39.01 18.56 18.22
CA LYS A 101 -40.10 18.62 17.23
C LYS A 101 -40.84 17.28 17.11
N ASN A 102 -40.16 16.17 17.31
CA ASN A 102 -40.69 14.82 17.09
C ASN A 102 -40.21 13.85 18.20
N PRO A 103 -40.86 13.84 19.38
CA PRO A 103 -40.36 13.15 20.57
C PRO A 103 -40.28 11.61 20.47
N GLY A 104 -40.72 11.01 19.35
CA GLY A 104 -40.66 9.57 19.08
C GLY A 104 -39.50 9.09 18.20
N PHE A 105 -38.63 9.96 17.70
CA PHE A 105 -37.46 9.52 16.91
C PHE A 105 -36.25 9.28 17.84
N HIS A 106 -35.99 8.02 18.14
CA HIS A 106 -34.74 7.59 18.76
C HIS A 106 -33.65 7.51 17.68
N THR A 107 -32.64 8.37 17.76
CA THR A 107 -31.38 8.19 17.03
C THR A 107 -30.47 7.26 17.82
N GLU A 108 -30.22 6.07 17.27
CA GLU A 108 -29.18 5.11 17.71
C GLU A 108 -27.77 5.72 17.64
#